data_AF-A0AA46WZM1-F1
#
_entry.id   AF-A0AA46WZM1-F1
#
_cell.length_a   1.000
_cell.length_b   1.000
_cell.length_c   1.000
_cell.angle_alpha   90.00
_cell.angle_beta   90.00
_cell.angle_gamma   90.00
#
_symmetry.space_group_name_H-M   'P 1'
#
loop_
_entity.id
_entity.type
_entity.pdbx_description
1 polymer ?
#
loop_
_entity_poly.entity_id
_entity_poly.type
_entity_poly.pdbx_seq_one_letter_code
_entity_poly.pdbx_strand_id
1 'polypeptide(L)'
;MPDFTRLEPHVIEEIVRICEEMLREFREAKEITSQLSNPQGFGDFDSAQQLAAGYRRKAAGTPESARERVEQFIDALTQLRDAFAAGGEAFLDTESDWARQLAATDPDNSAGNAHQSAQ
;
A
#
# COMPACT_ATOMS: atom_id res chain seq x y z
N MET A 1 12.15 -27.86 -18.79
CA MET A 1 12.67 -26.76 -17.94
C MET A 1 12.05 -25.50 -18.49
N PRO A 2 11.30 -24.72 -17.69
CA PRO A 2 10.82 -23.44 -18.18
C PRO A 2 12.04 -22.55 -18.42
N ASP A 3 12.15 -22.04 -19.63
CA ASP A 3 13.17 -21.10 -20.05
C ASP A 3 12.80 -19.77 -19.38
N PHE A 4 13.38 -19.47 -18.23
CA PHE A 4 13.21 -18.16 -17.59
C PHE A 4 13.99 -17.17 -18.44
N THR A 5 13.35 -16.62 -19.47
CA THR A 5 13.92 -15.57 -20.29
C THR A 5 14.18 -14.37 -19.40
N ARG A 6 15.47 -14.08 -19.18
CA ARG A 6 15.95 -12.87 -18.55
C ARG A 6 15.32 -11.66 -19.23
N LEU A 7 14.74 -10.75 -18.46
CA LEU A 7 14.16 -9.51 -18.98
C LEU A 7 15.22 -8.71 -19.73
N GLU A 8 14.85 -8.13 -20.86
CA GLU A 8 15.73 -7.25 -21.61
C GLU A 8 16.05 -5.99 -20.78
N PRO A 9 17.28 -5.43 -20.87
CA PRO A 9 17.68 -4.29 -20.04
C PRO A 9 16.73 -3.09 -20.12
N HIS A 10 16.21 -2.78 -21.32
CA HIS A 10 15.29 -1.67 -21.51
C HIS A 10 13.93 -1.89 -20.81
N VAL A 11 13.49 -3.15 -20.67
CA VAL A 11 12.26 -3.51 -19.94
C VAL A 11 12.47 -3.31 -18.45
N ILE A 12 13.63 -3.69 -17.92
CA ILE A 12 13.99 -3.45 -16.51
C ILE A 12 14.00 -1.95 -16.21
N GLU A 13 14.62 -1.14 -17.07
CA GLU A 13 14.65 0.32 -16.93
C GLU A 13 13.24 0.93 -16.93
N GLU A 14 12.35 0.44 -17.79
CA GLU A 14 10.97 0.91 -17.85
C GLU A 14 10.18 0.55 -16.58
N ILE A 15 10.28 -0.70 -16.11
CA ILE A 15 9.60 -1.14 -14.88
C ILE A 15 10.10 -0.35 -13.67
N VAL A 16 11.41 -0.15 -13.54
CA VAL A 16 11.99 0.65 -12.46
C VAL A 16 11.45 2.08 -12.50
N ARG A 17 11.36 2.69 -13.68
CA ARG A 17 10.78 4.03 -13.86
C ARG A 17 9.31 4.09 -13.42
N ILE A 18 8.49 3.10 -13.79
CA ILE A 18 7.08 3.02 -13.37
C ILE A 18 6.99 2.91 -11.85
N CYS A 19 7.83 2.06 -11.23
CA CYS A 19 7.86 1.93 -9.78
C CYS A 19 8.24 3.24 -9.10
N GLU A 20 9.18 4.01 -9.65
CA GLU A 20 9.56 5.33 -9.13
C GLU A 20 8.43 6.35 -9.19
N GLU A 21 7.67 6.35 -10.29
CA GLU A 21 6.49 7.20 -10.48
C GLU A 21 5.39 6.84 -9.47
N MET A 22 5.04 5.56 -9.36
CA MET A 22 4.06 5.10 -8.37
C MET A 22 4.51 5.39 -6.93
N LEU A 23 5.80 5.21 -6.60
CA LEU A 23 6.33 5.55 -5.28
C LEU A 23 6.21 7.05 -4.97
N ARG A 24 6.35 7.92 -5.97
CA ARG A 24 6.14 9.37 -5.81
C ARG A 24 4.68 9.64 -5.44
N GLU A 25 3.72 9.06 -6.17
CA GLU A 25 2.29 9.21 -5.89
C GLU A 25 1.91 8.69 -4.50
N PHE A 26 2.44 7.53 -4.09
CA PHE A 26 2.17 7.00 -2.75
C PHE A 26 2.78 7.87 -1.64
N ARG A 27 3.93 8.50 -1.86
CA ARG A 27 4.49 9.47 -0.89
C ARG A 27 3.63 10.71 -0.76
N GLU A 28 3.04 11.19 -1.85
CA GLU A 28 2.06 12.29 -1.80
C GLU A 28 0.79 11.86 -1.06
N ALA A 29 0.27 10.66 -1.33
CA ALA A 29 -0.86 10.09 -0.60
C ALA A 29 -0.57 9.94 0.90
N LYS A 30 0.67 9.60 1.28
CA LYS A 30 1.11 9.54 2.69
C LYS A 30 1.01 10.90 3.38
N GLU A 31 1.35 11.97 2.68
CA GLU A 31 1.22 13.33 3.22
C GLU A 31 -0.26 13.68 3.42
N ILE A 32 -1.12 13.36 2.44
CA ILE A 32 -2.57 13.58 2.53
C ILE A 32 -3.17 12.80 3.72
N THR A 33 -2.82 11.52 3.87
CA THR A 33 -3.32 10.69 4.98
C THR A 33 -2.82 11.18 6.35
N SER A 34 -1.66 11.81 6.42
CA SER A 34 -1.16 12.43 7.65
C SER A 34 -2.05 13.60 8.10
N GLN A 35 -2.66 14.34 7.16
CA GLN A 35 -3.60 15.42 7.49
C GLN A 35 -4.92 14.89 8.07
N LEU A 36 -5.36 13.69 7.68
CA LEU A 36 -6.55 13.03 8.25
C LEU A 36 -6.41 12.71 9.74
N SER A 37 -5.17 12.64 10.25
CA SER A 37 -4.88 12.41 11.67
C SER A 37 -5.10 13.66 12.54
N ASN A 38 -5.24 14.83 11.91
CA ASN A 38 -5.51 16.10 12.60
C ASN A 38 -6.73 16.84 12.02
N PRO A 39 -7.94 16.27 12.15
CA PRO A 39 -9.15 16.88 11.64
C PRO A 39 -9.44 18.19 12.38
N GLN A 40 -9.49 19.30 11.64
CA GLN A 40 -9.85 20.63 12.13
C GLN A 40 -11.25 21.03 11.64
N GLY A 41 -11.88 22.00 12.31
CA GLY A 41 -13.12 22.62 11.82
C GLY A 41 -14.43 21.88 12.12
N PHE A 42 -14.40 20.80 12.92
CA PHE A 42 -15.62 20.08 13.32
C PHE A 42 -16.46 20.81 14.37
N GLY A 43 -15.84 21.64 15.22
CA GLY A 43 -16.50 22.37 16.31
C GLY A 43 -16.57 21.58 17.63
N ASP A 44 -17.28 22.13 18.62
CA ASP A 44 -17.19 21.68 20.02
C ASP A 44 -18.37 20.81 20.49
N PHE A 45 -19.35 20.56 19.63
CA PHE A 45 -20.44 19.63 19.95
C PHE A 45 -19.91 18.20 20.12
N ASP A 46 -20.52 17.42 21.02
CA ASP A 46 -20.11 16.03 21.27
C ASP A 46 -20.10 15.17 19.98
N SER A 47 -21.07 15.39 19.08
CA SER A 47 -21.14 14.71 17.79
C SER A 47 -19.99 15.07 16.86
N ALA A 48 -19.57 16.34 16.87
CA ALA A 48 -18.42 16.82 16.12
C ALA A 48 -17.11 16.21 16.62
N GLN A 49 -16.94 16.11 17.94
CA GLN A 49 -15.77 15.47 18.56
C GLN A 49 -15.72 13.96 18.26
N GLN A 50 -16.87 13.28 18.28
CA GLN A 50 -16.96 11.87 17.90
C GLN A 50 -16.60 11.64 16.43
N LEU A 51 -17.04 12.52 15.53
CA LEU A 51 -16.70 12.45 14.11
C LEU A 51 -15.21 12.68 13.89
N ALA A 52 -14.63 13.71 14.51
CA ALA A 52 -13.18 13.96 14.48
C ALA A 52 -12.40 12.74 14.99
N ALA A 53 -12.82 12.11 16.09
CA ALA A 53 -12.19 10.89 16.60
C ALA A 53 -12.31 9.72 15.61
N GLY A 54 -13.45 9.60 14.90
CA GLY A 54 -13.64 8.61 13.85
C GLY A 54 -12.67 8.78 12.68
N TYR A 55 -12.47 10.02 12.22
CA TYR A 55 -11.48 10.34 11.19
C TYR A 55 -10.07 9.98 11.63
N ARG A 56 -9.67 10.35 12.87
CA ARG A 56 -8.34 9.99 13.41
C ARG A 56 -8.12 8.48 13.41
N ARG A 57 -9.11 7.68 13.83
CA ARG A 57 -9.01 6.22 13.84
C ARG A 57 -8.91 5.60 12.45
N LYS A 58 -9.55 6.19 11.44
CA LYS A 58 -9.43 5.72 10.05
C LYS A 58 -8.12 6.17 9.40
N ALA A 59 -7.58 7.28 9.86
CA ALA A 59 -6.35 7.85 9.33
C ALA A 59 -5.12 7.04 9.74
N ALA A 60 -5.01 6.70 11.03
CA ALA A 60 -3.84 6.05 11.60
C ALA A 60 -4.15 5.21 12.85
N GLY A 61 -3.22 4.30 13.19
CA GLY A 61 -3.21 3.56 14.45
C GLY A 61 -3.60 2.09 14.34
N THR A 62 -3.96 1.59 13.15
CA THR A 62 -4.18 0.16 12.88
C THR A 62 -3.53 -0.24 11.55
N PRO A 63 -3.24 -1.53 11.32
CA PRO A 63 -2.68 -1.98 10.04
C PRO A 63 -3.56 -1.66 8.82
N GLU A 64 -4.86 -1.51 9.01
CA GLU A 64 -5.87 -1.21 7.98
C GLU A 64 -6.13 0.30 7.83
N SER A 65 -5.54 1.12 8.69
CA SER A 65 -5.67 2.57 8.63
C SER A 65 -4.98 3.13 7.38
N ALA A 66 -5.50 4.24 6.87
CA ALA A 66 -5.10 4.75 5.56
C ALA A 66 -3.58 5.01 5.45
N ARG A 67 -2.99 5.58 6.51
CA ARG A 67 -1.56 5.86 6.55
C ARG A 67 -0.74 4.58 6.49
N GLU A 68 -1.06 3.60 7.33
CA GLU A 68 -0.34 2.34 7.45
C GLU A 68 -0.45 1.51 6.16
N ARG A 69 -1.61 1.54 5.49
CA ARG A 69 -1.78 0.88 4.18
C ARG A 69 -0.93 1.54 3.10
N VAL A 70 -0.88 2.87 3.05
CA VAL A 70 0.02 3.58 2.13
C VAL A 70 1.48 3.25 2.42
N GLU A 71 1.88 3.16 3.68
CA GLU A 71 3.23 2.73 4.08
C GLU A 71 3.54 1.29 3.62
N GLN A 72 2.60 0.35 3.82
CA GLN A 72 2.74 -1.04 3.33
C GLN A 72 2.89 -1.11 1.80
N PHE A 73 2.13 -0.30 1.04
CA PHE A 73 2.29 -0.21 -0.41
C PHE A 73 3.64 0.36 -0.82
N ILE A 74 4.12 1.41 -0.13
CA ILE A 74 5.46 1.98 -0.37
C ILE A 74 6.54 0.92 -0.14
N ASP A 75 6.44 0.14 0.93
CA ASP A 75 7.41 -0.89 1.27
C ASP A 75 7.42 -2.03 0.25
N ALA A 76 6.23 -2.53 -0.15
CA ALA A 76 6.11 -3.58 -1.16
C ALA A 76 6.63 -3.12 -2.53
N LEU A 77 6.29 -1.91 -2.96
CA LEU A 77 6.70 -1.36 -4.23
C LEU A 77 8.20 -1.00 -4.27
N THR A 78 8.76 -0.60 -3.13
CA THR A 78 10.21 -0.39 -2.97
C THR A 78 10.97 -1.70 -3.16
N GLN A 79 10.51 -2.77 -2.51
CA GLN A 79 11.10 -4.10 -2.68
C GLN A 79 11.01 -4.58 -4.14
N LEU A 80 9.86 -4.36 -4.79
CA LEU A 80 9.67 -4.72 -6.20
C LEU A 80 10.66 -3.97 -7.11
N ARG A 81 10.77 -2.65 -6.95
CA ARG A 81 11.73 -1.82 -7.70
C ARG A 81 13.16 -2.33 -7.52
N ASP A 82 13.56 -2.60 -6.28
CA ASP A 82 14.93 -3.02 -5.95
C ASP A 82 15.25 -4.41 -6.53
N ALA A 83 14.28 -5.33 -6.54
CA ALA A 83 14.40 -6.62 -7.19
C ALA A 83 14.62 -6.52 -8.71
N PHE A 84 13.91 -5.59 -9.38
CA PHE A 84 14.13 -5.32 -10.80
C PHE A 84 15.47 -4.63 -11.05
N ALA A 85 15.82 -3.61 -10.25
CA ALA A 85 17.07 -2.87 -10.38
C ALA A 85 18.32 -3.74 -10.17
N ALA A 86 18.23 -4.80 -9.35
CA ALA A 86 19.27 -5.80 -9.17
C ALA A 86 19.50 -6.72 -10.39
N GLY A 87 18.79 -6.50 -11.50
CA GLY A 87 18.99 -7.19 -12.77
C GLY A 87 18.02 -8.34 -13.03
N GLY A 88 16.83 -8.32 -12.41
CA GLY A 88 15.73 -9.27 -12.65
C GLY A 88 15.93 -10.69 -12.11
N GLU A 89 17.16 -11.11 -11.81
CA GLU A 89 17.43 -12.42 -11.16
C GLU A 89 16.81 -12.48 -9.76
N ALA A 90 16.93 -11.40 -8.97
CA ALA A 90 16.26 -11.30 -7.68
C ALA A 90 14.72 -11.27 -7.82
N PHE A 91 14.19 -10.76 -8.94
CA PHE A 91 12.75 -10.79 -9.20
C PHE A 91 12.23 -12.23 -9.36
N LEU A 92 12.98 -13.11 -10.06
CA LEU A 92 12.60 -14.52 -10.22
C LEU A 92 12.54 -15.27 -8.89
N ASP A 93 13.45 -14.98 -7.96
CA ASP A 93 13.45 -15.59 -6.63
C ASP A 93 12.37 -15.01 -5.70
N THR A 94 11.96 -13.75 -5.92
CA THR A 94 11.07 -13.02 -5.00
C THR A 94 9.61 -12.96 -5.49
N GLU A 95 9.29 -13.55 -6.65
CA GLU A 95 8.00 -13.31 -7.34
C GLU A 95 6.77 -13.67 -6.47
N SER A 96 6.87 -14.77 -5.74
CA SER A 96 5.78 -15.26 -4.89
C SER A 96 5.57 -14.44 -3.62
N ASP A 97 6.61 -13.76 -3.13
CA ASP A 97 6.56 -13.05 -1.85
C ASP A 97 6.01 -11.63 -2.02
N TRP A 98 6.39 -10.93 -3.09
CA TRP A 98 5.81 -9.61 -3.38
C TRP A 98 4.32 -9.70 -3.76
N ALA A 99 3.94 -10.71 -4.55
CA ALA A 99 2.54 -10.89 -4.95
C ALA A 99 1.65 -11.14 -3.72
N ARG A 100 2.16 -11.91 -2.75
CA ARG A 100 1.48 -12.14 -1.47
C ARG A 100 1.40 -10.86 -0.63
N GLN A 101 2.49 -10.08 -0.57
CA GLN A 101 2.52 -8.83 0.18
C GLN A 101 1.55 -7.81 -0.42
N LEU A 102 1.50 -7.69 -1.75
CA LEU A 102 0.57 -6.80 -2.45
C LEU A 102 -0.90 -7.23 -2.26
N ALA A 103 -1.19 -8.53 -2.38
CA ALA A 103 -2.52 -9.07 -2.14
C ALA A 103 -2.99 -8.93 -0.68
N ALA A 104 -2.07 -8.87 0.28
CA ALA A 104 -2.39 -8.56 1.68
C ALA A 104 -2.74 -7.08 1.88
N THR A 105 -2.21 -6.19 1.04
CA THR A 105 -2.51 -4.75 1.06
C THR A 105 -3.79 -4.39 0.29
N ASP A 106 -4.42 -5.33 -0.41
CA ASP A 106 -5.72 -5.15 -1.04
C ASP A 106 -6.86 -5.12 0.02
N PRO A 107 -7.64 -4.02 0.14
CA PRO A 107 -8.72 -3.90 1.12
C PRO A 107 -9.87 -4.90 0.91
N ASP A 108 -10.10 -5.41 -0.31
CA ASP A 108 -11.22 -6.30 -0.61
C ASP A 108 -10.97 -7.76 -0.17
N ASN A 109 -9.70 -8.12 0.08
CA ASN A 109 -9.33 -9.46 0.52
C ASN A 109 -9.76 -9.75 1.98
N SER A 110 -9.99 -8.71 2.79
CA SER A 110 -10.47 -8.79 4.17
C SER A 110 -12.00 -8.62 4.35
N ALA A 111 -12.72 -8.20 3.31
CA ALA A 111 -14.15 -7.92 3.40
C ALA A 111 -15.06 -9.17 3.23
N GLY A 112 -14.50 -10.33 2.91
CA GLY A 112 -15.25 -11.53 2.51
C GLY A 112 -15.88 -12.39 3.61
N ASN A 113 -15.50 -12.27 4.89
CA ASN A 113 -15.89 -13.26 5.91
C ASN A 113 -16.59 -12.70 7.17
N ALA A 114 -17.14 -11.49 7.14
CA ALA A 114 -17.82 -10.89 8.31
C ALA A 114 -19.35 -10.89 8.25
N HIS A 115 -19.99 -11.51 7.25
CA HIS A 115 -21.46 -11.44 7.08
C HIS A 115 -22.21 -12.79 7.04
N GLN A 116 -21.64 -13.86 7.57
CA GLN A 116 -22.37 -15.12 7.81
C GLN A 116 -22.20 -15.59 9.25
N SER A 117 -22.71 -14.81 10.22
CA SER A 117 -22.98 -15.28 11.59
C SER A 117 -23.79 -14.23 12.35
N ALA A 118 -25.03 -13.98 11.93
CA ALA A 118 -26.05 -13.40 12.82
C ALA A 118 -27.47 -13.61 12.24
N GLN A 119 -28.13 -14.63 12.81
CA GLN A 119 -29.58 -14.85 12.94
C GLN A 119 -30.38 -15.21 11.68
#